data_AF-A0A1X6ZFB1-F1
#
_entry.id   AF-A0A1X6ZFB1-F1
#
_cell.length_a   1.000
_cell.length_b   1.000
_cell.length_c   1.000
_cell.angle_alpha   90.00
_cell.angle_beta   90.00
_cell.angle_gamma   90.00
#
_symmetry.space_group_name_H-M   'P 1'
#
loop_
_entity.id
_entity.type
_entity.pdbx_description
1 polymer ?
#
loop_
_entity_poly.entity_id
_entity_poly.type
_entity_poly.pdbx_seq_one_letter_code
_entity_poly.pdbx_strand_id
1 'polypeptide(L)'
;MIHKLSTRLWFATTSIPAIRAENILPVLMMLILWIALGQMGVHEDRAFVMAVVVAEAYAIWRNLPDAAFSLRKVRSGRPGMLMWPVLGLVTLAGVQLWLNDPLFTQRALTGMCVFFLVIMVLGIRREKDMLERVVPQQSADGAPVERVSLLRVNALAAAMVIAVNELLIAGETLAVWITVMPVFVLFLHGFYWFMVLMVLPPHEKAA
;
A
#
# COMPACT_ATOMS: atom_id res chain seq x y z
N MET A 1 12.68 22.07 -23.08
CA MET A 1 12.56 21.03 -22.02
C MET A 1 11.92 21.56 -20.74
N ILE A 2 12.32 22.73 -20.22
CA ILE A 2 11.80 23.30 -18.95
C ILE A 2 10.28 23.52 -18.96
N HIS A 3 9.71 24.06 -20.06
CA HIS A 3 8.26 24.23 -20.19
C HIS A 3 7.48 22.91 -20.14
N LYS A 4 7.94 21.85 -20.83
CA LYS A 4 7.29 20.54 -20.80
C LYS A 4 7.32 19.89 -19.41
N LEU A 5 8.40 20.09 -18.66
CA LEU A 5 8.59 19.55 -17.32
C LEU A 5 7.74 20.31 -16.29
N SER A 6 7.66 21.64 -16.40
CA SER A 6 6.77 22.49 -15.60
C SER A 6 5.29 22.17 -15.85
N THR A 7 4.87 22.00 -17.11
CA THR A 7 3.47 21.62 -17.42
C THR A 7 3.13 20.22 -16.93
N ARG A 8 4.07 19.26 -17.02
CA ARG A 8 3.88 17.91 -16.44
C ARG A 8 3.77 17.94 -14.92
N LEU A 9 4.64 18.69 -14.24
CA LEU A 9 4.58 18.87 -12.79
C LEU A 9 3.25 19.47 -12.34
N TRP A 10 2.80 20.52 -13.04
CA TRP A 10 1.52 21.16 -12.76
C TRP A 10 0.36 20.20 -12.95
N PHE A 11 0.30 19.52 -14.10
CA PHE A 11 -0.76 18.56 -14.42
C PHE A 11 -0.78 17.35 -13.46
N ALA A 12 0.38 16.80 -13.11
CA ALA A 12 0.49 15.71 -12.16
C ALA A 12 0.03 16.11 -10.75
N THR A 13 0.27 17.35 -10.34
CA THR A 13 -0.15 17.86 -9.02
C THR A 13 -1.65 18.13 -8.97
N THR A 14 -2.23 18.68 -10.04
CA THR A 14 -3.68 19.00 -10.09
C THR A 14 -4.56 17.79 -10.41
N SER A 15 -3.98 16.70 -10.96
CA SER A 15 -4.70 15.49 -11.34
C SER A 15 -4.62 14.37 -10.30
N ILE A 16 -4.11 14.65 -9.08
CA ILE A 16 -4.10 13.66 -8.00
C ILE A 16 -5.56 13.32 -7.66
N PRO A 17 -5.98 12.05 -7.79
CA PRO A 17 -7.34 11.67 -7.48
C PRO A 17 -7.62 11.87 -6.00
N ALA A 18 -8.79 12.41 -5.70
CA ALA A 18 -9.27 12.56 -4.34
C ALA A 18 -9.22 11.21 -3.61
N ILE A 19 -8.76 11.24 -2.36
CA ILE A 19 -8.79 10.05 -1.52
C ILE A 19 -10.26 9.68 -1.30
N ARG A 20 -10.65 8.49 -1.73
CA ARG A 20 -11.99 7.97 -1.45
C ARG A 20 -12.18 7.88 0.05
N ALA A 21 -13.31 8.36 0.57
CA ALA A 21 -13.63 8.30 2.00
C ALA A 21 -13.46 6.87 2.56
N GLU A 22 -13.77 5.87 1.76
CA GLU A 22 -13.56 4.44 2.03
C GLU A 22 -12.13 4.06 2.43
N ASN A 23 -11.11 4.77 1.93
CA ASN A 23 -9.71 4.54 2.26
C ASN A 23 -9.27 5.31 3.53
N ILE A 24 -10.03 6.32 3.94
CA ILE A 24 -9.78 7.12 5.14
C ILE A 24 -10.43 6.48 6.37
N LEU A 25 -11.53 5.75 6.19
CA LEU A 25 -12.28 5.13 7.29
C LEU A 25 -11.43 4.27 8.24
N PRO A 26 -10.56 3.34 7.78
CA PRO A 26 -9.73 2.55 8.70
C PRO A 26 -8.84 3.43 9.57
N VAL A 27 -8.29 4.49 9.00
CA VAL A 27 -7.42 5.46 9.69
C VAL A 27 -8.20 6.22 10.76
N LEU A 28 -9.40 6.68 10.43
CA LEU A 28 -10.28 7.35 11.40
C LEU A 28 -10.73 6.41 12.51
N MET A 29 -11.09 5.17 12.18
CA MET A 29 -11.46 4.16 13.16
C MET A 29 -10.33 3.91 14.16
N MET A 30 -9.09 3.77 13.67
CA MET A 30 -7.91 3.61 14.53
C MET A 30 -7.76 4.78 15.50
N LEU A 31 -7.84 6.03 15.01
CA LEU A 31 -7.70 7.23 15.85
C LEU A 31 -8.84 7.38 16.86
N ILE A 32 -10.09 7.15 16.43
CA ILE A 32 -11.27 7.25 17.31
C ILE A 32 -11.19 6.19 18.41
N LEU A 33 -10.83 4.94 18.07
CA LEU A 33 -10.69 3.86 19.04
C LEU A 33 -9.57 4.12 20.03
N TRP A 34 -8.42 4.60 19.55
CA TRP A 34 -7.31 5.00 20.41
C TRP A 34 -7.74 6.04 21.45
N ILE A 35 -8.39 7.12 21.02
CA ILE A 35 -8.86 8.19 21.90
C ILE A 35 -9.92 7.67 22.87
N ALA A 36 -10.89 6.90 22.39
CA ALA A 36 -11.97 6.36 23.22
C ALA A 36 -11.44 5.40 24.30
N LEU A 37 -10.54 4.49 23.94
CA LEU A 37 -9.93 3.55 24.89
C LEU A 37 -9.04 4.26 25.90
N GLY A 38 -8.31 5.30 25.46
CA GLY A 38 -7.53 6.16 26.35
C GLY A 38 -8.42 6.90 27.36
N GLN A 39 -9.57 7.44 26.93
CA GLN A 39 -10.54 8.09 27.84
C GLN A 39 -11.17 7.11 28.84
N MET A 40 -11.28 5.82 28.47
CA MET A 40 -11.75 4.76 29.36
C MET A 40 -10.68 4.26 30.34
N GLY A 41 -9.46 4.81 30.29
CA GLY A 41 -8.35 4.40 31.16
C GLY A 41 -7.74 3.05 30.81
N VAL A 42 -7.93 2.59 29.56
CA VAL A 42 -7.27 1.37 29.06
C VAL A 42 -5.77 1.62 28.95
N HIS A 43 -4.95 0.64 29.35
CA HIS A 43 -3.50 0.71 29.21
C HIS A 43 -3.08 1.02 27.77
N GLU A 44 -2.08 1.88 27.60
CA GLU A 44 -1.64 2.41 26.30
C GLU A 44 -1.38 1.30 25.28
N ASP A 45 -0.61 0.28 25.67
CA ASP A 45 -0.30 -0.87 24.81
C ASP A 45 -1.55 -1.61 24.31
N ARG A 46 -2.54 -1.81 25.18
CA ARG A 46 -3.79 -2.49 24.83
C ARG A 46 -4.64 -1.63 23.91
N ALA A 47 -4.74 -0.34 24.22
CA ALA A 47 -5.47 0.61 23.39
C ALA A 47 -4.88 0.66 21.98
N PHE A 48 -3.54 0.65 21.88
CA PHE A 48 -2.81 0.63 20.61
C PHE A 48 -3.14 -0.61 19.79
N VAL A 49 -2.91 -1.80 20.35
CA VAL A 49 -3.10 -3.07 19.63
C VAL A 49 -4.55 -3.23 19.20
N MET A 50 -5.51 -2.93 20.08
CA MET A 50 -6.94 -3.00 19.76
C MET A 50 -7.32 -2.04 18.63
N ALA A 51 -6.86 -0.79 18.68
CA ALA A 51 -7.16 0.20 17.66
C ALA A 51 -6.62 -0.21 16.28
N VAL A 52 -5.37 -0.68 16.23
CA VAL A 52 -4.71 -1.12 15.00
C VAL A 52 -5.39 -2.37 14.43
N VAL A 53 -5.59 -3.41 15.24
CA VAL A 53 -6.18 -4.68 14.78
C VAL A 53 -7.61 -4.48 14.28
N VAL A 54 -8.42 -3.65 14.95
CA VAL A 54 -9.79 -3.37 14.48
C VAL A 54 -9.78 -2.61 13.16
N ALA A 55 -8.88 -1.64 13.00
CA ALA A 55 -8.73 -0.90 11.75
C ALA A 55 -8.24 -1.82 10.60
N GLU A 56 -7.27 -2.70 10.86
CA GLU A 56 -6.79 -3.70 9.90
C GLU A 56 -7.90 -4.67 9.51
N ALA A 57 -8.62 -5.23 10.48
CA ALA A 57 -9.74 -6.14 10.23
C ALA A 57 -10.82 -5.50 9.36
N TYR A 58 -11.16 -4.23 9.63
CA TYR A 58 -12.10 -3.48 8.82
C TYR A 58 -11.58 -3.27 7.38
N ALA A 59 -10.31 -2.87 7.24
CA ALA A 59 -9.69 -2.68 5.92
C ALA A 59 -9.67 -3.98 5.10
N ILE A 60 -9.38 -5.12 5.73
CA ILE A 60 -9.40 -6.43 5.10
C ILE A 60 -10.84 -6.77 4.68
N TRP A 61 -11.79 -6.70 5.62
CA TRP A 61 -13.19 -7.05 5.39
C TRP A 61 -13.77 -6.29 4.19
N ARG A 62 -13.46 -4.99 4.09
CA ARG A 62 -13.89 -4.14 2.96
C ARG A 62 -13.27 -4.55 1.63
N ASN A 63 -12.00 -4.95 1.61
CA ASN A 63 -11.28 -5.28 0.37
C ASN A 63 -11.54 -6.73 -0.10
N LEU A 64 -12.12 -7.59 0.74
CA LEU A 64 -12.45 -8.98 0.40
C LEU A 64 -13.35 -9.13 -0.84
N PRO A 65 -14.47 -8.38 -1.00
CA PRO A 65 -15.37 -8.54 -2.15
C PRO A 65 -14.69 -8.19 -3.47
N ASP A 66 -13.91 -7.10 -3.49
CA ASP A 66 -13.16 -6.68 -4.68
C ASP A 66 -12.06 -7.70 -5.04
N ALA A 67 -11.37 -8.24 -4.04
CA ALA A 67 -10.39 -9.30 -4.23
C ALA A 67 -11.05 -10.59 -4.77
N ALA A 68 -12.23 -10.96 -4.25
CA ALA A 68 -13.02 -12.09 -4.72
C ALA A 68 -13.50 -11.90 -6.18
N PHE A 69 -13.97 -10.71 -6.53
CA PHE A 69 -14.40 -10.39 -7.87
C PHE A 69 -13.24 -10.42 -8.88
N SER A 70 -12.10 -9.81 -8.52
CA SER A 70 -10.88 -9.79 -9.33
C SER A 70 -10.36 -11.22 -9.60
N LEU A 71 -10.31 -12.07 -8.58
CA LEU A 71 -9.86 -13.45 -8.74
C LEU A 71 -10.83 -14.32 -9.54
N ARG A 72 -12.14 -14.08 -9.43
CA ARG A 72 -13.13 -14.73 -10.29
C ARG A 72 -12.95 -14.35 -11.76
N LYS A 73 -12.55 -13.10 -12.04
CA LYS A 73 -12.29 -12.59 -13.39
C LYS A 73 -10.99 -13.14 -13.99
N VAL A 74 -9.93 -13.29 -13.18
CA VAL A 74 -8.60 -13.75 -13.64
C VAL A 74 -8.48 -15.27 -13.67
N ARG A 75 -9.20 -16.00 -12.80
CA ARG A 75 -9.03 -17.44 -12.63
C ARG A 75 -10.39 -18.10 -12.36
N SER A 76 -11.08 -18.48 -13.44
CA SER A 76 -12.42 -19.09 -13.43
C SER A 76 -12.54 -20.47 -12.75
N GLY A 77 -11.58 -20.91 -11.92
CA GLY A 77 -11.57 -22.27 -11.37
C GLY A 77 -10.98 -22.51 -9.99
N ARG A 78 -10.50 -21.49 -9.24
CA ARG A 78 -9.93 -21.71 -7.89
C ARG A 78 -10.31 -20.64 -6.86
N PRO A 79 -11.60 -20.53 -6.49
CA PRO A 79 -12.06 -19.59 -5.45
C PRO A 79 -11.39 -19.85 -4.09
N GLY A 80 -10.95 -21.08 -3.80
CA GLY A 80 -10.26 -21.42 -2.55
C GLY A 80 -8.87 -20.79 -2.37
N MET A 81 -8.31 -20.13 -3.39
CA MET A 81 -6.99 -19.51 -3.29
C MET A 81 -7.01 -18.20 -2.46
N LEU A 82 -8.16 -17.54 -2.32
CA LEU A 82 -8.36 -16.40 -1.40
C LEU A 82 -8.40 -16.81 0.05
N MET A 83 -8.79 -18.05 0.34
CA MET A 83 -8.94 -18.51 1.72
C MET A 83 -7.62 -18.43 2.48
N TRP A 84 -6.49 -18.71 1.82
CA TRP A 84 -5.17 -18.74 2.45
C TRP A 84 -4.68 -17.36 2.93
N PRO A 85 -4.65 -16.30 2.09
CA PRO A 85 -4.33 -14.95 2.57
C PRO A 85 -5.24 -14.48 3.70
N VAL A 86 -6.55 -14.75 3.59
CA VAL A 86 -7.53 -14.31 4.59
C VAL A 86 -7.32 -15.04 5.92
N LEU A 87 -7.14 -16.36 5.87
CA LEU A 87 -6.85 -17.16 7.07
C LEU A 87 -5.55 -16.71 7.73
N GLY A 88 -4.51 -16.42 6.93
CA GLY A 88 -3.24 -15.90 7.42
C GLY A 88 -3.41 -14.57 8.15
N LEU A 89 -4.17 -13.63 7.57
CA LEU A 89 -4.45 -12.33 8.18
C LEU A 89 -5.31 -12.46 9.46
N VAL A 90 -6.32 -13.32 9.47
CA VAL A 90 -7.15 -13.57 10.67
C VAL A 90 -6.32 -14.19 11.79
N THR A 91 -5.42 -15.12 11.44
CA THR A 91 -4.51 -15.75 12.41
C THR A 91 -3.53 -14.71 12.95
N LEU A 92 -2.97 -13.86 12.09
CA LEU A 92 -2.09 -12.77 12.50
C LEU A 92 -2.80 -11.79 13.46
N ALA A 93 -4.05 -11.40 13.15
CA ALA A 93 -4.87 -10.57 14.03
C ALA A 93 -5.13 -11.24 15.38
N GLY A 94 -5.45 -12.54 15.39
CA GLY A 94 -5.62 -13.31 16.62
C GLY A 94 -4.33 -13.36 17.46
N VAL A 95 -3.17 -13.53 16.82
CA VAL A 95 -1.86 -13.52 17.48
C VAL A 95 -1.53 -12.14 18.04
N GLN A 96 -1.79 -11.05 17.28
CA GLN A 96 -1.59 -9.69 17.75
C GLN A 96 -2.41 -9.42 19.02
N LEU A 97 -3.68 -9.81 19.04
CA LEU A 97 -4.55 -9.65 20.21
C LEU A 97 -4.12 -10.52 21.40
N TRP A 98 -3.65 -11.74 21.13
CA TRP A 98 -3.21 -12.67 22.17
C TRP A 98 -1.91 -12.22 22.84
N LEU A 99 -0.92 -11.80 22.04
CA LEU A 99 0.34 -11.26 22.54
C LEU A 99 0.14 -9.90 23.21
N ASN A 100 -0.76 -9.08 22.65
CA ASN A 100 -1.03 -7.73 23.10
C ASN A 100 0.26 -6.90 23.23
N ASP A 101 1.17 -7.08 22.27
CA ASP A 101 2.46 -6.40 22.21
C ASP A 101 2.44 -5.38 21.06
N PRO A 102 2.56 -4.07 21.37
CA PRO A 102 2.64 -3.02 20.36
C PRO A 102 3.83 -3.19 19.42
N LEU A 103 4.99 -3.63 19.93
CA LEU A 103 6.19 -3.81 19.12
C LEU A 103 5.96 -4.93 18.09
N PHE A 104 5.36 -6.04 18.51
CA PHE A 104 4.98 -7.11 17.57
C PHE A 104 4.04 -6.58 16.49
N THR A 105 3.04 -5.77 16.86
CA THR A 105 2.08 -5.19 15.92
C THR A 105 2.76 -4.26 14.90
N GLN A 106 3.65 -3.38 15.36
CA GLN A 106 4.43 -2.50 14.48
C GLN A 106 5.39 -3.31 13.57
N ARG A 107 5.99 -4.39 14.08
CA ARG A 107 6.88 -5.28 13.32
C ARG A 107 6.13 -6.14 12.30
N ALA A 108 4.88 -6.51 12.58
CA ALA A 108 4.04 -7.22 11.64
C ALA A 108 3.81 -6.38 10.36
N LEU A 109 3.61 -5.06 10.51
CA LEU A 109 3.53 -4.13 9.39
C LEU A 109 4.84 -4.14 8.57
N THR A 110 6.00 -3.97 9.21
CA THR A 110 7.30 -4.06 8.51
C THR A 110 7.45 -5.40 7.78
N GLY A 111 7.15 -6.52 8.46
CA GLY A 111 7.26 -7.86 7.90
C GLY A 111 6.40 -8.03 6.64
N MET A 112 5.15 -7.57 6.68
CA MET A 112 4.26 -7.61 5.52
C MET A 112 4.75 -6.70 4.38
N CYS A 113 5.21 -5.48 4.69
CA CYS A 113 5.78 -4.59 3.68
C CYS A 113 7.04 -5.18 3.04
N VAL A 114 7.93 -5.78 3.82
CA VAL A 114 9.15 -6.47 3.33
C VAL A 114 8.76 -7.65 2.44
N PHE A 115 7.79 -8.46 2.84
CA PHE A 115 7.28 -9.57 2.02
C PHE A 115 6.78 -9.08 0.65
N PHE A 116 5.95 -8.03 0.63
CA PHE A 116 5.49 -7.43 -0.62
C PHE A 116 6.62 -6.83 -1.44
N LEU A 117 7.57 -6.14 -0.81
CA LEU A 117 8.75 -5.59 -1.46
C LEU A 117 9.57 -6.69 -2.15
N VAL A 118 9.81 -7.81 -1.47
CA VAL A 118 10.51 -8.97 -2.05
C VAL A 118 9.76 -9.52 -3.26
N ILE A 119 8.45 -9.71 -3.16
CA ILE A 119 7.62 -10.15 -4.30
C ILE A 119 7.72 -9.18 -5.47
N MET A 120 7.66 -7.87 -5.21
CA MET A 120 7.80 -6.84 -6.25
C MET A 120 9.20 -6.88 -6.87
N VAL A 121 10.27 -6.96 -6.09
CA VAL A 121 11.64 -7.04 -6.63
C VAL A 121 11.84 -8.29 -7.49
N LEU A 122 11.33 -9.44 -7.06
CA LEU A 122 11.33 -10.67 -7.86
C LEU A 122 10.48 -10.50 -9.13
N GLY A 123 9.34 -9.82 -9.04
CA GLY A 123 8.48 -9.47 -10.17
C GLY A 123 9.20 -8.60 -11.21
N ILE A 124 9.93 -7.55 -10.79
CA ILE A 124 10.74 -6.70 -11.67
C ILE A 124 11.81 -7.52 -12.39
N ARG A 125 12.50 -8.42 -11.68
CA ARG A 125 13.53 -9.27 -12.31
C ARG A 125 12.93 -10.18 -13.36
N ARG A 126 11.82 -10.85 -13.04
CA ARG A 126 11.12 -11.71 -13.99
C ARG A 126 10.56 -10.95 -15.19
N GLU A 127 10.05 -9.73 -14.99
CA GLU A 127 9.59 -8.88 -16.10
C GLU A 127 10.74 -8.55 -17.06
N LYS A 128 11.92 -8.19 -16.53
CA LYS A 128 13.13 -7.97 -17.34
C LYS A 128 13.54 -9.24 -18.09
N ASP A 129 13.62 -10.37 -17.41
CA ASP A 129 14.01 -11.66 -18.02
C ASP A 129 13.02 -12.12 -19.11
N MET A 130 11.72 -11.83 -18.94
CA MET A 130 10.71 -12.14 -19.96
C MET A 130 10.77 -11.17 -21.14
N LEU A 131 11.03 -9.88 -20.91
CA LEU A 131 11.24 -8.90 -21.98
C LEU A 131 12.49 -9.22 -22.80
N GLU A 132 13.55 -9.72 -22.17
CA GLU A 132 14.78 -10.17 -22.83
C GLU A 132 14.58 -11.45 -23.66
N ARG A 133 13.62 -12.31 -23.29
CA ARG A 133 13.38 -13.60 -23.97
C ARG A 133 12.30 -13.57 -25.05
N VAL A 134 11.37 -12.60 -25.01
CA VAL A 134 10.13 -12.65 -25.81
C VAL A 134 10.04 -11.53 -26.85
N VAL A 135 10.92 -10.54 -26.86
CA VAL A 135 10.82 -9.40 -27.81
C VAL A 135 11.81 -9.54 -28.97
N PRO A 136 11.36 -9.89 -30.19
CA PRO A 136 12.03 -9.44 -31.41
C PRO A 136 12.00 -7.91 -31.43
N GLN A 137 13.14 -7.28 -31.68
CA GLN A 137 13.39 -5.84 -31.56
C GLN A 137 12.55 -4.92 -32.48
N GLN A 138 11.51 -5.39 -33.15
CA GLN A 138 10.74 -4.58 -34.12
C GLN A 138 9.26 -4.95 -34.10
N SER A 139 8.45 -4.09 -33.48
CA SER A 139 7.10 -3.85 -33.98
C SER A 139 7.23 -3.05 -35.27
N ALA A 140 6.45 -3.40 -36.29
CA ALA A 140 6.49 -2.86 -37.66
C ALA A 140 6.17 -1.35 -37.80
N ASP A 141 6.19 -0.59 -36.71
CA ASP A 141 5.82 0.84 -36.68
C ASP A 141 6.67 1.69 -35.71
N GLY A 142 7.92 1.28 -35.44
CA GLY A 142 8.97 2.15 -34.88
C GLY A 142 8.79 2.75 -33.48
N ALA A 143 7.65 2.55 -32.81
CA ALA A 143 7.38 3.11 -31.49
C ALA A 143 7.82 2.15 -30.37
N PRO A 144 8.78 2.53 -29.51
CA PRO A 144 9.14 1.73 -28.35
C PRO A 144 7.98 1.74 -27.34
N VAL A 145 7.42 0.56 -27.05
CA VAL A 145 6.43 0.40 -25.98
C VAL A 145 7.18 0.46 -24.64
N GLU A 146 7.37 1.67 -24.13
CA GLU A 146 7.91 1.91 -22.79
C GLU A 146 6.87 1.50 -21.75
N ARG A 147 6.88 0.21 -21.34
CA ARG A 147 6.07 -0.25 -20.21
C ARG A 147 6.66 0.32 -18.93
N VAL A 148 6.07 1.42 -18.48
CA VAL A 148 6.53 2.11 -17.28
C VAL A 148 6.11 1.30 -16.06
N SER A 149 7.08 0.71 -15.36
CA SER A 149 6.79 -0.32 -14.37
C SER A 149 6.19 0.31 -13.10
N LEU A 150 4.86 0.30 -13.00
CA LEU A 150 4.12 0.61 -11.77
C LEU A 150 4.66 -0.20 -10.57
N LEU A 151 5.27 -1.36 -10.83
CA LEU A 151 5.93 -2.18 -9.83
C LEU A 151 7.10 -1.46 -9.11
N ARG A 152 7.85 -0.59 -9.80
CA ARG A 152 8.91 0.22 -9.18
C ARG A 152 8.34 1.29 -8.26
N VAL A 153 7.23 1.91 -8.66
CA VAL A 153 6.53 2.90 -7.83
C VAL A 153 5.97 2.25 -6.57
N ASN A 154 5.37 1.06 -6.70
CA ASN A 154 4.93 0.26 -5.56
C ASN A 154 6.09 -0.15 -4.64
N ALA A 155 7.22 -0.57 -5.19
CA ALA A 155 8.40 -0.93 -4.40
C ALA A 155 8.98 0.28 -3.64
N LEU A 156 9.01 1.45 -4.26
CA LEU A 156 9.43 2.70 -3.61
C LEU A 156 8.48 3.06 -2.46
N ALA A 157 7.16 3.00 -2.69
CA ALA A 157 6.17 3.28 -1.67
C ALA A 157 6.31 2.31 -0.47
N ALA A 158 6.48 1.01 -0.73
CA ALA A 158 6.73 0.01 0.30
C ALA A 158 8.03 0.29 1.08
N ALA A 159 9.11 0.67 0.41
CA ALA A 159 10.37 1.03 1.05
C ALA A 159 10.23 2.28 1.96
N MET A 160 9.47 3.28 1.53
CA MET A 160 9.17 4.46 2.35
C MET A 160 8.37 4.09 3.60
N VAL A 161 7.35 3.23 3.47
CA VAL A 161 6.57 2.74 4.62
C VAL A 161 7.47 2.02 5.61
N ILE A 162 8.36 1.15 5.16
CA ILE A 162 9.33 0.46 6.02
C ILE A 162 10.23 1.48 6.73
N ALA A 163 10.82 2.42 5.99
CA ALA A 163 11.75 3.40 6.57
C ALA A 163 11.08 4.26 7.65
N VAL A 164 9.87 4.79 7.37
CA VAL A 164 9.12 5.59 8.34
C VAL A 164 8.69 4.75 9.53
N ASN A 165 8.21 3.53 9.32
CA ASN A 165 7.81 2.64 10.41
C ASN A 165 8.99 2.31 11.35
N GLU A 166 10.12 1.92 10.79
CA GLU A 166 11.30 1.57 11.56
C GLU A 166 11.89 2.77 12.30
N LEU A 167 11.85 3.97 11.70
CA LEU A 167 12.24 5.20 12.37
C LEU A 167 11.35 5.50 13.57
N LEU A 168 10.02 5.36 13.43
CA LEU A 168 9.08 5.56 14.51
C LEU A 168 9.25 4.51 15.62
N ILE A 169 9.48 3.24 15.28
CA ILE A 169 9.77 2.19 16.26
C ILE A 169 11.05 2.48 17.04
N ALA A 170 12.08 3.00 16.37
CA ALA A 170 13.38 3.23 16.99
C ALA A 170 13.45 4.49 17.86
N GLY A 171 12.67 5.53 17.53
CA GLY A 171 12.84 6.86 18.10
C GLY A 171 11.64 7.40 18.89
N GLU A 172 10.44 6.85 18.72
CA GLU A 172 9.21 7.53 19.13
C GLU A 172 8.27 6.66 19.97
N THR A 173 7.30 7.30 20.63
CA THR A 173 6.29 6.62 21.46
C THR A 173 5.12 6.09 20.63
N LEU A 174 4.28 5.25 21.25
CA LEU A 174 3.06 4.72 20.61
C LEU A 174 2.09 5.82 20.21
N ALA A 175 1.94 6.85 21.05
CA ALA A 175 1.13 8.04 20.76
C ALA A 175 1.63 8.80 19.52
N VAL A 176 2.94 8.92 19.34
CA VAL A 176 3.51 9.54 18.12
C VAL A 176 3.31 8.63 16.93
N TRP A 177 3.53 7.32 17.08
CA TRP A 177 3.32 6.36 15.99
C TRP A 177 1.88 6.39 15.47
N ILE A 178 0.89 6.31 16.36
CA ILE A 178 -0.53 6.20 16.00
C ILE A 178 -1.09 7.48 15.39
N THR A 179 -0.41 8.61 15.58
CA THR A 179 -0.78 9.90 14.97
C THR A 179 -0.03 10.15 13.67
N VAL A 180 1.27 9.86 13.62
CA VAL A 180 2.12 10.09 12.44
C VAL A 180 1.78 9.11 11.31
N MET A 181 1.51 7.83 11.61
CA MET A 181 1.21 6.84 10.57
C MET A 181 -0.02 7.20 9.71
N PRO A 182 -1.17 7.56 10.31
CA PRO A 182 -2.32 8.14 9.59
C PRO A 182 -1.95 9.26 8.63
N VAL A 183 -1.22 10.27 9.13
CA VAL A 183 -0.83 11.44 8.35
C VAL A 183 0.12 11.03 7.22
N PHE A 184 1.04 10.11 7.51
CA PHE A 184 1.96 9.56 6.54
C PHE A 184 1.23 8.80 5.42
N VAL A 185 0.17 8.03 5.71
CA VAL A 185 -0.65 7.37 4.67
C VAL A 185 -1.30 8.38 3.73
N LEU A 186 -1.79 9.52 4.26
CA LEU A 186 -2.36 10.59 3.42
C LEU A 186 -1.29 11.21 2.52
N PHE A 187 -0.11 11.49 3.08
CA PHE A 187 1.04 11.96 2.31
C PHE A 187 1.46 10.95 1.24
N LEU A 188 1.54 9.67 1.61
CA LEU A 188 1.95 8.58 0.74
C LEU A 188 0.97 8.41 -0.43
N HIS A 189 -0.34 8.57 -0.22
CA HIS A 189 -1.31 8.57 -1.32
C HIS A 189 -1.01 9.67 -2.35
N GLY A 190 -0.81 10.91 -1.88
CA GLY A 190 -0.48 12.03 -2.76
C GLY A 190 0.83 11.80 -3.51
N PHE A 191 1.88 11.39 -2.78
CA PHE A 191 3.18 11.06 -3.35
C PHE A 191 3.11 9.91 -4.37
N TYR A 192 2.37 8.85 -4.03
CA TYR A 192 2.20 7.67 -4.89
C TYR A 192 1.55 8.05 -6.22
N TRP A 193 0.43 8.77 -6.18
CA TRP A 193 -0.26 9.19 -7.41
C TRP A 193 0.53 10.19 -8.22
N PHE A 194 1.23 11.11 -7.55
CA PHE A 194 2.16 12.01 -8.22
C PHE A 194 3.23 11.23 -9.00
N MET A 195 3.85 10.23 -8.38
CA MET A 195 4.83 9.37 -9.04
C MET A 195 4.22 8.56 -10.18
N VAL A 196 3.03 7.97 -10.01
CA VAL A 196 2.31 7.26 -11.08
C VAL A 196 2.04 8.17 -12.27
N LEU A 197 1.55 9.39 -12.04
CA LEU A 197 1.23 10.36 -13.11
C LEU A 197 2.47 10.89 -13.83
N MET A 198 3.59 11.02 -13.13
CA MET A 198 4.88 11.39 -13.72
C MET A 198 5.47 10.28 -14.59
N VAL A 199 5.15 9.04 -14.22
CA VAL A 199 5.62 7.81 -14.86
C VAL A 199 4.76 7.46 -16.07
N LEU A 200 3.46 7.73 -16.06
CA LEU A 200 2.60 7.48 -17.22
C LEU A 200 3.01 8.34 -18.45
N PRO A 201 3.04 7.75 -19.66
CA PRO A 201 3.27 8.53 -20.87
C PRO A 201 2.20 9.63 -20.96
N PRO A 202 2.55 10.86 -21.34
CA PRO A 202 1.55 11.90 -21.51
C PRO A 202 0.59 11.42 -22.59
N HIS A 203 -0.71 11.59 -22.40
CA HIS A 203 -1.69 11.33 -23.46
C HIS A 203 -1.21 12.04 -24.74
N GLU A 204 -0.66 11.28 -25.68
CA GLU A 204 -0.60 11.72 -27.06
C GLU A 204 -2.04 11.85 -27.49
N LYS A 205 -2.36 13.09 -27.87
CA LYS A 205 -3.62 13.58 -28.39
C LYS A 205 -4.43 12.46 -29.04
N ALA A 206 -5.61 12.17 -28.49
CA ALA A 206 -6.66 11.62 -29.33
C ALA A 206 -6.80 12.56 -30.53
N ALA A 207 -6.63 11.99 -31.71
CA ALA A 207 -6.73 12.65 -33.01
C ALA A 207 -8.01 13.48 -33.14
#